data_AF-A0A951PE75-F1
#
_entry.id   AF-A0A951PE75-F1
#
_cell.length_a   1.000
_cell.length_b   1.000
_cell.length_c   1.000
_cell.angle_alpha   90.00
_cell.angle_beta   90.00
_cell.angle_gamma   90.00
#
_symmetry.space_group_name_H-M   'P 1'
#
loop_
_entity.id
_entity.type
_entity.pdbx_description
1 polymer ?
#
loop_
_entity_poly.entity_id
_entity_poly.type
_entity_poly.pdbx_seq_one_letter_code
_entity_poly.pdbx_strand_id
1 'polypeptide(L)'
;MNEKNAKRREGLKTLRKQAELTQARFAFAVGATEKTVRDWENGGAIPAFDKAIAMAKVLNVSLKRLAQELELDVSDVPDDC
;
A
#
# COMPACT_ATOMS: atom_id res chain seq x y z
N MET A 1 25.07 -7.17 3.80
CA MET A 1 24.09 -6.12 3.40
C MET A 1 23.34 -6.69 2.21
N ASN A 2 22.05 -7.00 2.36
CA ASN A 2 21.38 -8.00 1.52
C ASN A 2 20.84 -7.39 0.20
N GLU A 3 21.53 -7.68 -0.91
CA GLU A 3 21.25 -7.23 -2.29
C GLU A 3 20.09 -7.97 -2.98
N LYS A 4 18.93 -8.13 -2.35
CA LYS A 4 17.79 -8.79 -3.01
C LYS A 4 16.46 -8.09 -2.78
N ASN A 5 16.25 -7.00 -3.52
CA ASN A 5 15.01 -6.71 -4.26
C ASN A 5 15.01 -5.30 -4.85
N ALA A 6 15.88 -5.07 -5.85
CA ALA A 6 15.71 -3.97 -6.81
C ALA A 6 14.62 -4.31 -7.86
N LYS A 7 13.62 -5.12 -7.50
CA LYS A 7 12.48 -5.43 -8.37
C LYS A 7 11.53 -4.23 -8.25
N ARG A 8 11.67 -3.26 -9.18
CA ARG A 8 10.84 -2.05 -9.37
C ARG A 8 9.70 -1.98 -8.35
N ARG A 9 9.98 -1.38 -7.18
CA ARG A 9 8.93 -1.08 -6.20
C ARG A 9 8.04 -0.05 -6.86
N GLU A 10 6.83 -0.46 -7.21
CA GLU A 10 5.90 0.41 -7.90
C GLU A 10 5.33 1.46 -6.92
N GLY A 11 5.33 1.15 -5.63
CA GLY A 11 4.85 2.01 -4.57
C GLY A 11 3.33 2.10 -4.56
N LEU A 12 2.77 2.51 -3.42
CA LEU A 12 1.32 2.64 -3.24
C LEU A 12 0.68 3.53 -4.33
N LYS A 13 1.41 4.55 -4.80
CA LYS A 13 0.99 5.46 -5.86
C LYS A 13 0.72 4.75 -7.19
N THR A 14 1.53 3.76 -7.54
CA THR A 14 1.36 3.04 -8.80
C THR A 14 0.24 2.02 -8.70
N LEU A 15 0.10 1.32 -7.56
CA LEU A 15 -1.08 0.47 -7.31
C LEU A 15 -2.38 1.26 -7.43
N ARG A 16 -2.44 2.46 -6.84
CA ARG A 16 -3.62 3.34 -6.97
C ARG A 16 -3.90 3.71 -8.43
N LYS A 17 -2.85 4.01 -9.22
CA LYS A 17 -2.99 4.35 -10.64
C LYS A 17 -3.42 3.16 -11.48
N GLN A 18 -2.96 1.96 -11.17
CA GLN A 18 -3.41 0.71 -11.83
C GLN A 18 -4.87 0.41 -11.53
N ALA A 19 -5.35 0.79 -10.35
CA ALA A 19 -6.77 0.78 -10.00
C ALA A 19 -7.56 1.97 -10.62
N GLU A 20 -6.92 2.82 -11.43
CA GLU A 20 -7.53 3.99 -12.08
C GLU A 20 -8.16 5.01 -11.09
N LEU A 21 -7.66 5.05 -9.85
CA LEU A 21 -8.19 5.92 -8.80
C LEU A 21 -7.40 7.22 -8.68
N THR A 22 -8.11 8.34 -8.46
CA THR A 22 -7.49 9.59 -8.00
C THR A 22 -7.17 9.50 -6.50
N GLN A 23 -6.29 10.37 -5.99
CA GLN A 23 -6.01 10.44 -4.54
C GLN A 23 -7.30 10.68 -3.74
N ALA A 24 -8.18 11.58 -4.22
CA ALA A 24 -9.49 11.87 -3.64
C ALA A 24 -10.40 10.65 -3.56
N ARG A 25 -10.57 9.93 -4.69
CA ARG A 25 -11.44 8.74 -4.73
C ARG A 25 -10.90 7.61 -3.87
N PHE A 26 -9.58 7.42 -3.89
CA PHE A 26 -8.93 6.42 -3.06
C PHE A 26 -9.09 6.75 -1.57
N ALA A 27 -8.84 8.01 -1.18
CA ALA A 27 -9.02 8.48 0.19
C ALA A 27 -10.46 8.26 0.68
N PHE A 28 -11.45 8.61 -0.15
CA PHE A 28 -12.85 8.37 0.15
C PHE A 28 -13.15 6.87 0.35
N ALA A 29 -12.68 6.01 -0.56
CA ALA A 29 -12.93 4.57 -0.52
C ALA A 29 -12.35 3.89 0.74
N VAL A 30 -11.23 4.39 1.25
CA VAL A 30 -10.55 3.83 2.44
C VAL A 30 -10.92 4.59 3.73
N GLY A 31 -11.75 5.63 3.64
CA GLY A 31 -12.16 6.46 4.77
C GLY A 31 -10.99 7.25 5.38
N ALA A 32 -10.15 7.83 4.54
CA ALA A 32 -9.03 8.68 4.91
C ALA A 32 -9.12 10.04 4.19
N THR A 33 -8.19 10.95 4.49
CA THR A 33 -8.07 12.23 3.77
C THR A 33 -7.07 12.12 2.63
N GLU A 34 -7.19 12.98 1.61
CA GLU A 34 -6.20 13.06 0.53
C GLU A 34 -4.78 13.34 1.04
N LYS A 35 -4.67 14.15 2.10
CA LYS A 35 -3.39 14.42 2.76
C LYS A 35 -2.82 13.12 3.34
N THR A 36 -3.63 12.33 4.03
CA THR A 36 -3.22 11.04 4.59
C THR A 36 -2.75 10.09 3.49
N VAL A 37 -3.47 10.02 2.37
CA VAL A 37 -3.06 9.20 1.20
C VAL A 37 -1.71 9.66 0.65
N ARG A 38 -1.49 10.97 0.52
CA ARG A 38 -0.21 11.53 0.09
C ARG A 38 0.91 11.17 1.05
N ASP A 39 0.66 11.24 2.35
CA ASP A 39 1.63 10.89 3.38
C ASP A 39 1.99 9.39 3.29
N TRP A 40 1.03 8.50 3.03
CA TRP A 40 1.30 7.07 2.77
C TRP A 40 2.10 6.83 1.48
N GLU A 41 1.73 7.50 0.37
CA GLU A 41 2.40 7.35 -0.92
C GLU A 41 3.86 7.84 -0.90
N ASN A 42 4.18 8.77 -0.01
CA ASN A 42 5.51 9.33 0.16
C ASN A 42 6.31 8.67 1.30
N GLY A 43 5.75 7.66 1.98
CA GLY A 43 6.40 7.00 3.12
C GLY A 43 6.45 7.85 4.39
N GLY A 44 5.69 8.94 4.48
CA GLY A 44 5.61 9.80 5.65
C GLY A 44 4.75 9.24 6.79
N ALA A 45 3.92 8.24 6.50
CA ALA A 45 3.12 7.54 7.50
C ALA A 45 2.82 6.10 7.08
N ILE A 46 2.63 5.22 8.06
CA ILE A 46 2.09 3.87 7.87
C ILE A 46 0.60 3.91 8.20
N PRO A 47 -0.28 3.35 7.36
CA PRO A 47 -1.70 3.27 7.67
C PRO A 47 -2.00 2.37 8.87
N ALA A 48 -3.03 2.74 9.62
CA ALA A 48 -3.60 1.85 10.62
C ALA A 48 -4.16 0.57 9.97
N PHE A 49 -4.28 -0.49 10.76
CA PHE A 49 -4.59 -1.83 10.26
C PHE A 49 -5.97 -1.91 9.57
N ASP A 50 -6.97 -1.21 10.10
CA ASP A 50 -8.29 -1.05 9.48
C ASP A 50 -8.20 -0.42 8.08
N LYS A 51 -7.35 0.60 7.92
CA LYS A 51 -7.08 1.27 6.64
C LYS A 51 -6.30 0.38 5.69
N ALA A 52 -5.33 -0.38 6.18
CA ALA A 52 -4.58 -1.34 5.38
C ALA A 52 -5.51 -2.42 4.80
N ILE A 53 -6.46 -2.94 5.59
CA ILE A 53 -7.48 -3.88 5.11
C ILE A 53 -8.37 -3.23 4.05
N ALA A 54 -8.83 -1.99 4.27
CA ALA A 54 -9.64 -1.28 3.29
C ALA A 54 -8.87 -1.05 1.97
N MET A 55 -7.59 -0.68 2.06
CA MET A 55 -6.71 -0.51 0.91
C MET A 55 -6.51 -1.80 0.12
N ALA A 56 -6.23 -2.90 0.81
CA ALA A 56 -6.06 -4.22 0.19
C ALA A 56 -7.29 -4.60 -0.64
N LYS A 57 -8.50 -4.35 -0.11
CA LYS A 57 -9.77 -4.59 -0.81
C LYS A 57 -9.94 -3.68 -2.04
N VAL A 58 -9.70 -2.38 -1.88
CA VAL A 58 -9.89 -1.38 -2.95
C VAL A 58 -8.90 -1.58 -4.09
N LEU A 59 -7.65 -1.92 -3.76
CA LEU A 59 -6.57 -2.14 -4.73
C LEU A 59 -6.53 -3.58 -5.25
N ASN A 60 -7.37 -4.48 -4.71
CA ASN A 60 -7.40 -5.90 -5.02
C ASN A 60 -6.01 -6.58 -4.89
N VAL A 61 -5.32 -6.33 -3.78
CA VAL A 61 -4.01 -6.91 -3.45
C VAL A 61 -4.02 -7.55 -2.07
N SER A 62 -3.14 -8.52 -1.82
CA SER A 62 -2.98 -9.10 -0.48
C SER A 62 -2.37 -8.10 0.50
N LEU A 63 -2.64 -8.27 1.80
CA LEU A 63 -2.03 -7.46 2.85
C LEU A 63 -0.50 -7.56 2.84
N LYS A 64 0.04 -8.76 2.56
CA LYS A 64 1.48 -8.97 2.41
C LYS A 64 2.04 -8.14 1.24
N ARG A 65 1.35 -8.11 0.10
CA ARG A 65 1.76 -7.26 -1.03
C ARG A 65 1.68 -5.78 -0.67
N LEU A 66 0.62 -5.34 -0.01
CA LEU A 66 0.47 -3.95 0.45
C LEU A 66 1.62 -3.56 1.40
N ALA A 67 1.97 -4.44 2.35
CA ALA A 67 3.05 -4.22 3.29
C ALA A 67 4.43 -4.10 2.59
N GLN A 68 4.67 -4.87 1.52
CA GLN A 68 5.88 -4.70 0.70
C GLN A 68 5.98 -3.32 0.05
N GLU A 69 4.85 -2.78 -0.42
CA GLU A 69 4.81 -1.44 -1.02
C GLU A 69 4.93 -0.31 0.01
N LEU A 70 4.65 -0.61 1.29
CA LEU A 70 4.87 0.26 2.44
C LEU A 70 6.26 0.10 3.06
N GLU A 71 7.16 -0.64 2.38
CA GLU A 71 8.53 -0.90 2.81
C GLU A 71 8.66 -1.64 4.15
N LEU A 72 7.61 -2.38 4.54
CA LEU A 72 7.64 -3.24 5.72
C LEU A 72 8.31 -4.57 5.37
N ASP A 73 9.09 -5.09 6.32
CA ASP A 73 9.67 -6.42 6.18
C ASP A 73 8.58 -7.48 6.35
N VAL A 74 8.39 -8.28 5.31
CA VAL A 74 7.45 -9.40 5.28
C VAL A 74 8.11 -10.71 4.86
N SER A 75 9.44 -10.79 4.97
CA SER A 75 10.22 -11.96 4.55
C SER A 75 9.78 -13.24 5.28
N ASP A 76 9.47 -13.13 6.56
CA ASP A 76 9.02 -14.24 7.41
C ASP A 76 7.49 -14.36 7.53
N VAL A 77 6.73 -13.52 6.81
CA VAL A 77 5.27 -13.59 6.82
C VAL A 77 4.83 -14.65 5.80
N PRO A 78 4.16 -15.74 6.24
CA PRO A 78 3.66 -16.76 5.31
C PRO A 78 2.64 -16.15 4.34
N ASP A 79 2.54 -16.72 3.14
CA ASP A 79 1.43 -16.39 2.25
C ASP A 79 0.15 -17.02 2.80
N ASP A 80 -0.96 -16.28 2.76
CA ASP A 80 -2.28 -16.85 3.03
C ASP A 80 -2.56 -17.88 1.91
N CYS A 81 -2.71 -19.15 2.30
CA CYS A 81 -2.88 -20.32 1.43
C CYS A 81 -4.11 -20.24 0.52
#